data_AF-A0A6B3HE96-F1
#
_entry.id   AF-A0A6B3HE96-F1
#
_cell.length_a   1.000
_cell.length_b   1.000
_cell.length_c   1.000
_cell.angle_alpha   90.00
_cell.angle_beta   90.00
_cell.angle_gamma   90.00
#
_symmetry.space_group_name_H-M   'P 1'
#
loop_
_entity.id
_entity.type
_entity.pdbx_description
1 polymer ?
#
loop_
_entity_poly.entity_id
_entity_poly.type
_entity_poly.pdbx_seq_one_letter_code
_entity_poly.pdbx_strand_id
1 'polypeptide(L)'
;DTGRPAAIVLDATGVTTAAGLGDVHAALHPVVRSLAPGGRIVVLGTVPSPDDHHQAAAQQALEGFVRSLGKETGRGSTVQLVRIPAGGTARAAESTLRFLLSPRSAYVSGQVIELTAATATPGPAADPAAPLASRTALVTG
;
A
#
# COMPACT_ATOMS: atom_id res chain seq x y z
N ASP A 1 -10.80 -8.90 23.00
CA ASP A 1 -10.43 -7.98 21.92
C ASP A 1 -9.67 -6.82 22.54
N THR A 2 -8.44 -6.52 22.08
CA THR A 2 -7.53 -5.58 22.79
C THR A 2 -7.68 -4.13 22.35
N GLY A 3 -8.65 -3.83 21.48
CA GLY A 3 -8.85 -2.48 20.91
C GLY A 3 -7.73 -2.03 19.97
N ARG A 4 -6.82 -2.95 19.60
CA ARG A 4 -5.67 -2.67 18.73
C ARG A 4 -6.07 -2.79 17.25
N PRO A 5 -5.73 -1.82 16.40
CA PRO A 5 -6.03 -1.91 14.97
C PRO A 5 -5.29 -3.08 14.31
N ALA A 6 -5.98 -3.79 13.42
CA ALA A 6 -5.37 -4.83 12.58
C ALA A 6 -4.58 -4.21 11.40
N ALA A 7 -4.93 -2.99 10.99
CA ALA A 7 -4.27 -2.29 9.92
C ALA A 7 -4.26 -0.77 10.13
N ILE A 8 -3.27 -0.11 9.56
CA ILE A 8 -3.16 1.34 9.42
C ILE A 8 -3.00 1.64 7.93
N VAL A 9 -3.84 2.51 7.39
CA VAL A 9 -3.74 2.99 6.01
C VAL A 9 -3.53 4.49 6.06
N LEU A 10 -2.43 4.96 5.48
CA LEU A 10 -2.12 6.38 5.36
C LEU A 10 -2.21 6.79 3.90
N ASP A 11 -2.99 7.84 3.63
CA ASP A 11 -2.98 8.50 2.33
C ASP A 11 -1.91 9.58 2.29
N ALA A 12 -0.84 9.34 1.53
CA ALA A 12 0.27 10.26 1.28
C ALA A 12 0.33 10.69 -0.20
N THR A 13 -0.76 10.51 -0.96
CA THR A 13 -0.84 10.92 -2.38
C THR A 13 -0.65 12.43 -2.56
N GLY A 14 -1.07 13.23 -1.57
CA GLY A 14 -0.91 14.68 -1.56
C GLY A 14 0.49 15.20 -1.20
N VAL A 15 1.46 14.32 -0.89
CA VAL A 15 2.81 14.75 -0.49
C VAL A 15 3.63 15.09 -1.74
N THR A 16 3.79 16.37 -2.02
CA THR A 16 4.46 16.87 -3.23
C THR A 16 5.82 17.51 -2.98
N THR A 17 6.25 17.63 -1.73
CA THR A 17 7.53 18.26 -1.38
C THR A 17 8.25 17.49 -0.27
N ALA A 18 9.57 17.66 -0.19
CA ALA A 18 10.37 17.05 0.87
C ALA A 18 9.95 17.51 2.27
N ALA A 19 9.49 18.76 2.42
CA ALA A 19 8.98 19.27 3.70
C ALA A 19 7.72 18.50 4.16
N GLY A 20 6.83 18.15 3.22
CA GLY A 20 5.60 17.39 3.51
C GLY A 20 5.84 15.96 3.99
N LEU A 21 7.05 15.40 3.83
CA LEU A 21 7.38 14.07 4.37
C LEU A 21 7.35 14.04 5.91
N GLY A 22 7.52 15.20 6.56
CA GLY A 22 7.38 15.32 8.01
C GLY A 22 5.98 14.91 8.49
N ASP A 23 4.94 15.21 7.70
CA ASP A 23 3.55 14.90 8.03
C ASP A 23 3.27 13.39 7.98
N VAL A 24 3.93 12.67 7.08
CA VAL A 24 3.85 11.20 6.98
C VAL A 24 4.37 10.54 8.26
N HIS A 25 5.54 10.99 8.73
CA HIS A 25 6.10 10.52 10.00
C HIS A 25 5.19 10.91 11.17
N ALA A 26 4.75 12.17 11.25
CA ALA A 26 3.92 12.68 12.33
C ALA A 26 2.58 11.92 12.44
N ALA A 27 1.99 11.53 11.31
CA ALA A 27 0.75 10.76 11.26
C ALA A 27 0.93 9.30 11.72
N LEU A 28 2.03 8.65 11.33
CA LEU A 28 2.24 7.22 11.64
C LEU A 28 2.86 6.99 13.02
N HIS A 29 3.84 7.80 13.41
CA HIS A 29 4.64 7.60 14.62
C HIS A 29 3.81 7.32 15.90
N PRO A 30 2.71 8.04 16.19
CA PRO A 30 1.91 7.81 17.40
C PRO A 30 1.13 6.49 17.37
N VAL A 31 0.75 5.99 16.19
CA VAL A 31 -0.21 4.88 16.04
C VAL A 31 0.45 3.54 15.74
N VAL A 32 1.67 3.51 15.19
CA VAL A 32 2.35 2.28 14.77
C VAL A 32 2.51 1.27 15.92
N ARG A 33 2.80 1.73 17.14
CA ARG A 33 2.94 0.84 18.32
C ARG A 33 1.62 0.23 18.80
N SER A 34 0.49 0.83 18.44
CA SER A 34 -0.84 0.30 18.79
C SER A 34 -1.24 -0.89 17.93
N LEU A 35 -0.58 -1.12 16.78
CA LEU A 35 -0.90 -2.17 15.83
C LEU A 35 -0.95 -3.56 16.49
N ALA A 36 -1.90 -4.39 16.09
CA ALA A 36 -1.98 -5.78 16.51
C ALA A 36 -0.75 -6.58 15.99
N PRO A 37 -0.32 -7.67 16.67
CA PRO A 37 0.66 -8.59 16.09
C PRO A 37 0.18 -9.08 14.73
N GLY A 38 1.10 -9.18 13.76
CA GLY A 38 0.73 -9.56 12.40
C GLY A 38 -0.12 -8.51 11.69
N GLY A 39 -0.07 -7.24 12.11
CA GLY A 39 -0.83 -6.16 11.48
C GLY A 39 -0.27 -5.70 10.14
N ARG A 40 -0.95 -4.73 9.52
CA ARG A 40 -0.64 -4.21 8.19
C ARG A 40 -0.49 -2.69 8.22
N ILE A 41 0.56 -2.16 7.61
CA ILE A 41 0.71 -0.73 7.34
C ILE A 41 0.75 -0.55 5.83
N VAL A 42 -0.15 0.25 5.29
CA VAL A 42 -0.19 0.57 3.87
C VAL A 42 -0.11 2.08 3.71
N VAL A 43 0.92 2.55 3.01
CA VAL A 43 1.04 3.95 2.60
C VAL A 43 0.58 4.04 1.15
N LEU A 44 -0.40 4.90 0.87
CA LEU A 44 -0.80 5.24 -0.48
C LEU A 44 0.04 6.42 -0.95
N GLY A 45 0.71 6.28 -2.07
CA GLY A 45 1.42 7.35 -2.75
C GLY A 45 0.90 7.53 -4.16
N THR A 46 1.42 8.54 -4.83
CA THR A 46 1.20 8.76 -6.26
C THR A 46 2.45 8.32 -7.02
N VAL A 47 2.26 7.84 -8.26
CA VAL A 47 3.40 7.58 -9.16
C VAL A 47 4.25 8.86 -9.29
N PRO A 48 5.58 8.79 -9.13
CA PRO A 48 6.46 9.94 -9.33
C PRO A 48 6.22 10.63 -10.68
N SER A 49 5.97 11.93 -10.66
CA SER A 49 5.69 12.72 -11.87
C SER A 49 6.94 12.86 -12.75
N PRO A 50 6.85 12.67 -14.07
CA PRO A 50 7.94 13.00 -14.98
C PRO A 50 8.12 14.52 -15.15
N ASP A 51 7.08 15.31 -14.87
CA ASP A 51 7.03 16.75 -15.13
C ASP A 51 7.23 17.60 -13.87
N ASP A 52 7.18 16.98 -12.67
CA ASP A 52 7.38 17.66 -11.38
C ASP A 52 8.40 16.90 -10.53
N HIS A 53 9.64 17.39 -10.56
CA HIS A 53 10.76 16.82 -9.81
C HIS A 53 10.64 16.91 -8.28
N HIS A 54 9.89 17.89 -7.75
CA HIS A 54 9.68 18.01 -6.30
C HIS A 54 8.72 16.93 -5.83
N GLN A 55 7.61 16.77 -6.54
CA GLN A 55 6.66 15.70 -6.28
C GLN A 55 7.31 14.34 -6.46
N ALA A 56 8.09 14.15 -7.53
CA ALA A 56 8.77 12.90 -7.81
C ALA A 56 9.74 12.53 -6.69
N ALA A 57 10.56 13.47 -6.22
CA ALA A 57 11.49 13.25 -5.12
C ALA A 57 10.75 12.90 -3.81
N ALA A 58 9.65 13.60 -3.51
CA ALA A 58 8.85 13.35 -2.31
C ALA A 58 8.19 11.97 -2.34
N GLN A 59 7.53 11.61 -3.45
CA GLN A 59 6.90 10.29 -3.62
C GLN A 59 7.92 9.15 -3.69
N GLN A 60 9.11 9.40 -4.22
CA GLN A 60 10.20 8.42 -4.22
C GLN A 60 10.75 8.20 -2.81
N ALA A 61 10.82 9.23 -1.97
CA ALA A 61 11.30 9.12 -0.59
C ALA A 61 10.42 8.20 0.28
N LEU A 62 9.12 8.08 -0.03
CA LEU A 62 8.21 7.16 0.66
C LEU A 62 8.67 5.70 0.59
N GLU A 63 9.39 5.29 -0.47
CA GLU A 63 9.92 3.94 -0.58
C GLU A 63 10.95 3.67 0.52
N GLY A 64 11.90 4.58 0.72
CA GLY A 64 12.90 4.48 1.77
C GLY A 64 12.25 4.43 3.16
N PHE A 65 11.27 5.31 3.39
CA PHE A 65 10.50 5.35 4.64
C PHE A 65 9.80 4.01 4.92
N VAL A 66 9.05 3.47 3.94
CA VAL A 66 8.33 2.20 4.09
C VAL A 66 9.26 1.01 4.32
N ARG A 67 10.40 0.96 3.61
CA ARG A 67 11.40 -0.11 3.78
C ARG A 67 12.03 -0.08 5.17
N SER A 68 12.34 1.10 5.70
CA SER A 68 12.86 1.24 7.07
C SER A 68 11.80 0.87 8.10
N LEU A 69 10.58 1.41 7.96
CA LEU A 69 9.47 1.10 8.86
C LEU A 69 9.16 -0.41 8.89
N GLY A 70 9.25 -1.10 7.75
CA GLY A 70 9.10 -2.55 7.65
C GLY A 70 10.12 -3.35 8.45
N LYS A 71 11.34 -2.82 8.64
CA LYS A 71 12.39 -3.43 9.47
C LYS A 71 12.21 -3.14 10.96
N GLU A 72 11.55 -2.03 11.30
CA GLU A 72 11.43 -1.53 12.67
C GLU A 72 10.13 -1.94 13.37
N THR A 73 9.04 -2.13 12.62
CA THR A 73 7.70 -2.38 13.20
C THR A 73 7.62 -3.70 13.97
N GLY A 74 8.37 -4.72 13.53
CA GLY A 74 8.44 -6.04 14.17
C GLY A 74 7.08 -6.75 14.30
N ARG A 75 6.99 -7.71 15.23
CA ARG A 75 5.76 -8.44 15.60
C ARG A 75 5.04 -9.11 14.42
N GLY A 76 5.77 -9.50 13.38
CA GLY A 76 5.20 -10.09 12.15
C GLY A 76 4.37 -9.12 11.31
N SER A 77 4.47 -7.81 11.56
CA SER A 77 3.74 -6.80 10.80
C SER A 77 4.39 -6.57 9.44
N THR A 78 3.59 -6.19 8.44
CA THR A 78 4.09 -5.84 7.11
C THR A 78 3.80 -4.39 6.75
N VAL A 79 4.68 -3.80 5.94
CA VAL A 79 4.60 -2.38 5.56
C VAL A 79 4.77 -2.25 4.07
N GLN A 80 3.85 -1.58 3.38
CA GLN A 80 3.79 -1.54 1.92
C GLN A 80 3.54 -0.13 1.39
N LEU A 81 4.11 0.19 0.24
CA LEU A 81 3.79 1.39 -0.52
C LEU A 81 2.94 0.99 -1.73
N VAL A 82 1.76 1.60 -1.90
CA VAL A 82 0.92 1.44 -3.09
C VAL A 82 0.92 2.76 -3.86
N ARG A 83 1.41 2.76 -5.11
CA ARG A 83 1.42 3.95 -5.97
C ARG A 83 0.22 3.94 -6.89
N ILE A 84 -0.55 5.02 -6.83
CA ILE A 84 -1.71 5.26 -7.68
C ILE A 84 -1.29 6.22 -8.81
N PRO A 85 -1.58 5.90 -10.09
CA PRO A 85 -1.23 6.78 -11.19
C PRO A 85 -2.02 8.08 -11.12
N ALA A 86 -1.49 9.16 -11.70
CA ALA A 86 -2.20 10.43 -11.78
C ALA A 86 -3.56 10.25 -12.47
N GLY A 87 -4.63 10.81 -11.89
CA GLY A 87 -6.01 10.62 -12.36
C GLY A 87 -6.61 9.23 -12.05
N GLY A 88 -5.84 8.31 -11.45
CA GLY A 88 -6.34 7.05 -10.92
C GLY A 88 -7.22 7.26 -9.69
N THR A 89 -8.22 6.40 -9.51
CA THR A 89 -9.08 6.43 -8.32
C THR A 89 -8.59 5.41 -7.29
N ALA A 90 -8.88 5.65 -6.01
CA ALA A 90 -8.65 4.67 -4.94
C ALA A 90 -9.35 3.31 -5.22
N ARG A 91 -10.42 3.31 -6.02
CA ARG A 91 -11.11 2.08 -6.47
C ARG A 91 -10.20 1.18 -7.30
N ALA A 92 -9.27 1.73 -8.09
CA ALA A 92 -8.29 0.94 -8.83
C ALA A 92 -7.37 0.12 -7.90
N ALA A 93 -7.21 0.55 -6.65
CA ALA A 93 -6.43 -0.16 -5.64
C ALA A 93 -7.21 -1.25 -4.91
N GLU A 94 -8.50 -1.48 -5.20
CA GLU A 94 -9.38 -2.34 -4.39
C GLU A 94 -8.81 -3.76 -4.21
N SER A 95 -8.42 -4.44 -5.29
CA SER A 95 -7.89 -5.81 -5.22
C SER A 95 -6.56 -5.86 -4.44
N THR A 96 -5.68 -4.89 -4.68
CA THR A 96 -4.40 -4.73 -3.97
C THR A 96 -4.63 -4.50 -2.47
N LEU A 97 -5.54 -3.60 -2.10
CA LEU A 97 -5.86 -3.34 -0.70
C LEU A 97 -6.49 -4.56 -0.03
N ARG A 98 -7.42 -5.26 -0.69
CA ARG A 98 -7.98 -6.52 -0.16
C ARG A 98 -6.92 -7.61 0.02
N PHE A 99 -5.91 -7.65 -0.83
CA PHE A 99 -4.78 -8.58 -0.67
C PHE A 99 -3.90 -8.17 0.53
N LEU A 100 -3.44 -6.91 0.54
CA LEU A 100 -2.52 -6.39 1.54
C LEU A 100 -3.12 -6.37 2.95
N LEU A 101 -4.41 -6.03 3.08
CA LEU A 101 -5.15 -5.99 4.35
C LEU A 101 -5.65 -7.37 4.81
N SER A 102 -5.18 -8.46 4.18
CA SER A 102 -5.56 -9.83 4.54
C SER A 102 -4.35 -10.64 5.07
N PRO A 103 -4.59 -11.82 5.69
CA PRO A 103 -3.51 -12.75 6.04
C PRO A 103 -2.71 -13.26 4.83
N ARG A 104 -3.27 -13.21 3.61
CA ARG A 104 -2.62 -13.69 2.38
C ARG A 104 -1.30 -12.96 2.05
N SER A 105 -1.12 -11.74 2.57
CA SER A 105 0.08 -10.92 2.38
C SER A 105 1.11 -11.10 3.51
N ALA A 106 1.00 -12.14 4.35
CA ALA A 106 1.82 -12.30 5.56
C ALA A 106 3.34 -12.27 5.32
N TYR A 107 3.81 -12.64 4.13
CA TYR A 107 5.23 -12.65 3.77
C TYR A 107 5.60 -11.60 2.71
N VAL A 108 4.75 -10.58 2.51
CA VAL A 108 5.00 -9.47 1.60
C VAL A 108 5.18 -8.20 2.44
N SER A 109 6.43 -7.76 2.61
CA SER A 109 6.78 -6.56 3.39
C SER A 109 7.87 -5.75 2.70
N GLY A 110 7.85 -4.43 2.88
CA GLY A 110 8.79 -3.47 2.32
C GLY A 110 8.74 -3.37 0.79
N GLN A 111 7.63 -3.77 0.16
CA GLN A 111 7.48 -3.73 -1.29
C GLN A 111 6.74 -2.47 -1.75
N VAL A 112 7.05 -2.06 -2.98
CA VAL A 112 6.32 -1.04 -3.72
C VAL A 112 5.44 -1.75 -4.74
N ILE A 113 4.14 -1.44 -4.73
CA ILE A 113 3.17 -1.94 -5.69
C ILE A 113 2.64 -0.75 -6.48
N GLU A 114 3.01 -0.68 -7.75
CA GLU A 114 2.58 0.39 -8.64
C GLU A 114 1.36 -0.06 -9.45
N LEU A 115 0.29 0.71 -9.36
CA LEU A 115 -0.90 0.50 -10.18
C LEU A 115 -0.68 1.19 -11.52
N THR A 116 -1.04 0.50 -12.58
CA THR A 116 -1.05 1.08 -13.92
C THR A 116 -2.46 1.55 -14.27
N ALA A 117 -2.57 2.61 -15.08
CA ALA A 117 -3.84 2.97 -15.69
C ALA A 117 -4.25 1.83 -16.64
N ALA A 118 -5.15 0.96 -16.18
CA ALA A 118 -5.55 -0.19 -16.96
C ALA A 118 -6.29 0.27 -18.23
N THR A 119 -5.77 -0.12 -19.41
CA THR A 119 -6.45 0.06 -20.72
C THR A 119 -7.77 -0.71 -20.81
N ALA A 120 -7.92 -1.76 -20.00
CA ALA A 120 -9.19 -2.40 -19.68
C ALA A 120 -9.13 -2.89 -18.23
N THR A 121 -9.93 -2.30 -17.34
CA THR A 121 -10.08 -2.84 -15.97
C THR A 121 -11.03 -4.04 -16.07
N PRO A 122 -10.60 -5.28 -15.75
CA PRO A 122 -11.56 -6.36 -15.57
C PRO A 122 -12.60 -5.90 -14.54
N GLY A 123 -13.89 -6.14 -14.83
CA GLY A 123 -14.95 -5.86 -13.86
C GLY A 123 -14.65 -6.52 -12.51
N PRO A 124 -15.17 -5.99 -11.40
CA PRO A 124 -14.97 -6.60 -10.08
C PRO A 124 -15.36 -8.08 -10.14
N ALA A 125 -14.61 -8.93 -9.42
CA ALA A 125 -14.96 -10.34 -9.31
C ALA A 125 -16.40 -10.45 -8.79
N ALA A 126 -17.19 -11.32 -9.42
CA ALA A 126 -18.58 -11.55 -9.02
C ALA A 126 -18.68 -12.03 -7.57
N ASP A 127 -17.70 -12.82 -7.13
CA ASP A 127 -17.51 -13.21 -5.73
C ASP A 127 -16.07 -12.86 -5.27
N PRO A 128 -15.91 -11.92 -4.33
CA PRO A 128 -14.61 -11.61 -3.73
C PRO A 128 -13.95 -12.78 -2.99
N ALA A 129 -14.73 -13.76 -2.51
CA ALA A 129 -14.21 -14.97 -1.86
C ALA A 129 -13.69 -16.01 -2.87
N ALA A 130 -14.20 -15.98 -4.10
CA ALA A 130 -13.77 -16.82 -5.21
C ALA A 130 -13.38 -15.98 -6.44
N PRO A 131 -12.33 -15.14 -6.37
CA PRO A 131 -12.01 -14.14 -7.39
C PRO A 131 -11.61 -14.73 -8.75
N LEU A 132 -11.31 -16.03 -8.79
CA LEU A 132 -10.93 -16.78 -9.99
C LEU A 132 -12.02 -17.76 -10.43
N ALA A 133 -13.26 -17.65 -9.91
CA ALA A 133 -14.36 -18.50 -10.33
C ALA A 133 -14.50 -18.50 -11.87
N SER A 134 -14.66 -19.70 -12.44
CA SER A 134 -14.76 -19.92 -13.90
C SER A 134 -13.52 -19.50 -14.71
N ARG A 135 -12.36 -19.30 -14.07
CA ARG A 135 -11.07 -19.09 -14.75
C ARG A 135 -10.28 -20.40 -14.78
N THR A 136 -9.58 -20.64 -15.88
CA THR A 136 -8.62 -21.74 -16.01
C THR A 136 -7.21 -21.19 -15.85
N ALA A 137 -6.42 -21.80 -14.98
CA ALA A 137 -5.01 -21.48 -14.80
C ALA A 137 -4.15 -22.69 -15.16
N LEU A 138 -3.06 -22.46 -15.90
CA LEU A 138 -2.00 -23.44 -16.13
C LEU A 138 -0.83 -23.06 -15.22
N VAL A 139 -0.41 -23.97 -14.34
CA VAL A 139 0.75 -23.80 -13.46
C VAL A 139 1.78 -24.85 -13.86
N THR A 140 2.93 -24.40 -14.36
CA THR A 140 4.08 -25.27 -14.63
C THR A 140 4.95 -25.37 -13.37
N GLY A 141 5.66 -26.50 -13.23
CA GLY A 141 6.60 -26.73 -12.12
C GLY A 141 7.83 -25.84 -12.23
#